data_AF-A0A7Y1ZUM5-F1
#
_entry.id   AF-A0A7Y1ZUM5-F1
#
_cell.length_a   1.000
_cell.length_b   1.000
_cell.length_c   1.000
_cell.angle_alpha   90.00
_cell.angle_beta   90.00
_cell.angle_gamma   90.00
#
_symmetry.space_group_name_H-M   'P 1'
#
loop_
_entity.id
_entity.type
_entity.pdbx_description
1 polymer ?
#
loop_
_entity_poly.entity_id
_entity_poly.type
_entity_poly.pdbx_seq_one_letter_code
_entity_poly.pdbx_strand_id
1 'polypeptide(L)'
;TTGEHLFFDYPRGPEAIPIAGKTGTAQGRNNYPWNDSSVFAAFSTDESRPYVVSAYLEKAGYGSQAAAPVVKCTFLALADETRLDPVVLSDPLDLDATVAAPSQELGDRSCQQSKLSDGVLTDERVVE
;
A
#
# COMPACT_ATOMS: atom_id res chain seq x y z
N THR A 1 2.05 -4.86 -13.11
CA THR A 1 0.64 -5.19 -12.89
C THR A 1 -0.31 -4.01 -13.15
N THR A 2 -1.50 -4.25 -13.70
CA THR A 2 -2.60 -3.26 -13.82
C THR A 2 -3.49 -3.31 -12.58
N GLY A 3 -4.35 -2.30 -12.38
CA GLY A 3 -5.33 -2.33 -11.29
C GLY A 3 -6.24 -3.58 -11.35
N GLU A 4 -6.65 -3.98 -12.55
CA GLU A 4 -7.47 -5.18 -12.75
C GLU A 4 -6.83 -6.46 -12.19
N HIS A 5 -5.53 -6.66 -12.43
CA HIS A 5 -4.82 -7.84 -11.94
C HIS A 5 -4.57 -7.81 -10.44
N LEU A 6 -4.32 -6.61 -9.87
CA LEU A 6 -4.11 -6.43 -8.44
C LEU A 6 -5.39 -6.71 -7.63
N PHE A 7 -6.55 -6.28 -8.13
CA PHE A 7 -7.85 -6.41 -7.48
C PHE A 7 -8.65 -7.63 -7.96
N PHE A 8 -8.05 -8.52 -8.77
CA PHE A 8 -8.75 -9.68 -9.33
C PHE A 8 -9.37 -10.57 -8.25
N ASP A 9 -8.58 -10.88 -7.22
CA ASP A 9 -8.96 -11.70 -6.05
C ASP A 9 -9.43 -10.85 -4.86
N TYR A 10 -9.81 -9.58 -5.09
CA TYR A 10 -10.36 -8.77 -4.02
C TYR A 10 -11.69 -9.38 -3.54
N PRO A 11 -11.90 -9.55 -2.21
CA PRO A 11 -13.12 -10.14 -1.65
C PRO A 11 -14.39 -9.41 -2.12
N ARG A 12 -15.46 -10.16 -2.37
CA ARG A 12 -16.72 -9.63 -2.93
C ARG A 12 -17.94 -9.92 -2.05
N GLY A 13 -17.77 -10.63 -0.95
CA GLY A 13 -18.86 -10.92 -0.02
C GLY A 13 -19.15 -9.75 0.92
N PRO A 14 -20.14 -9.89 1.81
CA PRO A 14 -20.53 -8.87 2.78
C PRO A 14 -19.41 -8.47 3.75
N GLU A 15 -18.46 -9.35 4.00
CA GLU A 15 -17.26 -9.12 4.82
C GLU A 15 -16.35 -8.03 4.22
N ALA A 16 -16.24 -8.00 2.89
CA ALA A 16 -15.41 -7.05 2.18
C ALA A 16 -15.97 -5.62 2.23
N ILE A 17 -15.10 -4.61 2.29
CA ILE A 17 -15.48 -3.24 1.97
C ILE A 17 -15.42 -3.08 0.45
N PRO A 18 -16.55 -2.84 -0.25
CA PRO A 18 -16.52 -2.61 -1.68
C PRO A 18 -15.91 -1.23 -1.97
N ILE A 19 -14.98 -1.15 -2.91
CA ILE A 19 -14.23 0.08 -3.20
C ILE A 19 -14.32 0.50 -4.66
N ALA A 20 -14.26 1.81 -4.87
CA ALA A 20 -14.00 2.42 -6.17
C ALA A 20 -12.80 3.36 -6.03
N GLY A 21 -11.94 3.42 -7.05
CA GLY A 21 -10.71 4.20 -6.95
C GLY A 21 -10.01 4.42 -8.26
N LYS A 22 -8.96 5.24 -8.21
CA LYS A 22 -8.19 5.62 -9.39
C LYS A 22 -6.69 5.65 -9.08
N THR A 23 -5.95 5.00 -9.97
CA THR A 23 -4.48 5.09 -10.04
C THR A 23 -4.05 6.42 -10.66
N GLY A 24 -2.90 6.92 -10.21
CA GLY A 24 -2.19 8.05 -10.76
C GLY A 24 -0.68 7.86 -10.72
N THR A 25 0.01 8.56 -11.61
CA THR A 25 1.46 8.74 -11.57
C THR A 25 1.72 10.23 -11.63
N ALA A 26 2.30 10.81 -10.58
CA ALA A 26 2.63 12.22 -10.57
C ALA A 26 4.02 12.39 -11.18
N GLN A 27 4.10 13.08 -12.33
CA GLN A 27 5.37 13.28 -13.03
C GLN A 27 6.31 14.15 -12.21
N GLY A 28 7.53 13.66 -12.03
CA GLY A 28 8.57 14.35 -11.28
C GLY A 28 9.24 15.49 -12.05
N ARG A 29 10.11 16.24 -11.37
CA ARG A 29 10.90 17.31 -12.00
C ARG A 29 11.68 16.78 -13.20
N ASN A 30 11.67 17.56 -14.28
CA ASN A 30 12.34 17.26 -15.55
C ASN A 30 11.84 16.00 -16.27
N ASN A 31 10.68 15.44 -15.88
CA ASN A 31 10.04 14.30 -16.55
C ASN A 31 10.95 13.06 -16.65
N TYR A 32 11.78 12.86 -15.62
CA TYR A 32 12.59 11.65 -15.49
C TYR A 32 11.77 10.54 -14.82
N PRO A 33 11.70 9.32 -15.38
CA PRO A 33 10.87 8.24 -14.84
C PRO A 33 11.14 7.88 -13.38
N TRP A 34 12.38 8.03 -12.91
CA TRP A 34 12.76 7.74 -11.52
C TRP A 34 12.38 8.84 -10.52
N ASN A 35 11.89 9.98 -11.01
CA ASN A 35 11.35 11.05 -10.17
C ASN A 35 9.83 10.97 -10.03
N ASP A 36 9.18 10.04 -10.72
CA ASP A 36 7.72 9.91 -10.71
C ASP A 36 7.22 9.34 -9.40
N SER A 37 6.16 9.92 -8.84
CA SER A 37 5.50 9.39 -7.64
C SER A 37 4.34 8.47 -8.01
N SER A 38 4.15 7.43 -7.20
CA SER A 38 3.03 6.51 -7.29
C SER A 38 1.85 7.06 -6.50
N VAL A 39 0.65 7.10 -7.10
CA VAL A 39 -0.56 7.59 -6.43
C VAL A 39 -1.71 6.62 -6.62
N PHE A 40 -2.47 6.37 -5.56
CA PHE A 40 -3.76 5.70 -5.64
C PHE A 40 -4.70 6.25 -4.58
N ALA A 41 -5.91 6.61 -4.97
CA ALA A 41 -6.97 7.00 -4.05
C ALA A 41 -8.20 6.14 -4.32
N ALA A 42 -8.82 5.65 -3.25
CA ALA A 42 -10.06 4.89 -3.30
C ALA A 42 -10.97 5.23 -2.13
N PHE A 43 -12.26 5.01 -2.33
CA PHE A 43 -13.30 5.21 -1.34
C PHE A 43 -14.21 3.99 -1.31
N SER A 44 -14.80 3.75 -0.14
CA SER A 44 -15.84 2.74 0.04
C SER A 44 -17.13 3.17 -0.66
N THR A 45 -17.76 2.23 -1.38
CA THR A 45 -19.10 2.43 -1.94
C THR A 45 -20.21 1.97 -0.98
N ASP A 46 -19.83 1.48 0.21
CA ASP A 46 -20.74 1.08 1.28
C ASP A 46 -20.89 2.23 2.30
N GLU A 47 -22.11 2.79 2.38
CA GLU A 47 -22.43 3.93 3.25
C GLU A 47 -22.28 3.61 4.74
N SER A 48 -22.37 2.34 5.14
CA SER A 48 -22.18 1.93 6.53
C SER A 48 -20.71 1.91 6.96
N ARG A 49 -19.78 1.86 6.00
CA ARG A 49 -18.33 1.84 6.19
C ARG A 49 -17.67 2.91 5.31
N PRO A 50 -17.87 4.21 5.58
CA PRO A 50 -17.55 5.31 4.66
C PRO A 50 -16.07 5.73 4.73
N TYR A 51 -15.16 4.79 4.44
CA TYR A 51 -13.72 5.06 4.45
C TYR A 51 -13.21 5.61 3.12
N VAL A 52 -12.22 6.49 3.20
CA VAL A 52 -11.41 6.96 2.07
C VAL A 52 -9.95 6.72 2.41
N VAL A 53 -9.22 6.09 1.49
CA VAL A 53 -7.79 5.80 1.65
C VAL A 53 -7.05 6.31 0.43
N SER A 54 -5.96 7.03 0.67
CA SER A 54 -5.06 7.53 -0.35
C SER A 54 -3.62 7.18 0.01
N ALA A 55 -2.86 6.72 -0.98
CA ALA A 55 -1.43 6.48 -0.84
C ALA A 55 -0.67 7.32 -1.88
N TYR A 56 0.41 7.94 -1.42
CA TYR A 56 1.34 8.72 -2.22
C TYR A 56 2.76 8.26 -1.87
N LEU A 57 3.44 7.62 -2.82
CA LEU A 57 4.79 7.10 -2.65
C LEU A 57 5.75 7.84 -3.56
N GLU A 58 6.66 8.61 -2.96
CA GLU A 58 7.63 9.41 -3.69
C GLU A 58 8.62 8.53 -4.47
N LYS A 59 8.88 8.91 -5.73
CA LYS A 59 9.86 8.24 -6.60
C LYS A 59 9.61 6.75 -6.84
N ALA A 60 8.42 6.25 -6.50
CA ALA A 60 8.05 4.85 -6.69
C ALA A 60 7.46 4.56 -8.08
N GLY A 61 7.00 5.60 -8.80
CA GLY A 61 6.37 5.48 -10.12
C GLY A 61 5.11 4.61 -10.14
N TYR A 62 4.46 4.51 -11.31
CA TYR A 62 3.38 3.55 -11.61
C TYR A 62 2.38 3.26 -10.47
N GLY A 63 1.33 4.08 -10.34
CA GLY A 63 0.28 3.98 -9.31
C GLY A 63 -0.28 2.58 -9.01
N SER A 64 -0.41 1.73 -10.03
CA SER A 64 -0.95 0.36 -9.88
C SER A 64 0.02 -0.63 -9.24
N GLN A 65 1.33 -0.35 -9.24
CA GLN A 65 2.35 -1.28 -8.79
C GLN A 65 2.85 -0.98 -7.38
N ALA A 66 2.81 0.27 -6.93
CA ALA A 66 3.30 0.64 -5.60
C ALA A 66 2.19 1.19 -4.69
N ALA A 67 1.48 2.25 -5.10
CA ALA A 67 0.45 2.87 -4.25
C ALA A 67 -0.84 2.04 -4.10
N ALA A 68 -1.34 1.43 -5.19
CA ALA A 68 -2.60 0.68 -5.15
C ALA A 68 -2.57 -0.55 -4.21
N PRO A 69 -1.49 -1.34 -4.14
CA PRO A 69 -1.35 -2.44 -3.18
C PRO A 69 -1.40 -1.97 -1.73
N VAL A 70 -0.81 -0.82 -1.41
CA VAL A 70 -0.92 -0.21 -0.06
C VAL A 70 -2.38 0.05 0.27
N VAL A 71 -3.11 0.70 -0.63
CA VAL A 71 -4.53 1.01 -0.41
C VAL A 71 -5.38 -0.26 -0.32
N LYS A 72 -5.13 -1.27 -1.16
CA LYS A 72 -5.77 -2.59 -1.08
C LYS A 72 -5.59 -3.20 0.31
N CYS A 73 -4.35 -3.27 0.79
CA CYS A 73 -4.03 -3.81 2.11
C CYS A 73 -4.73 -3.05 3.24
N THR A 74 -4.77 -1.72 3.17
CA THR A 74 -5.46 -0.90 4.18
C THR A 74 -6.96 -1.20 4.22
N PHE A 75 -7.63 -1.31 3.06
CA PHE A 75 -9.05 -1.66 3.04
C PHE A 75 -9.33 -3.08 3.54
N LEU A 76 -8.47 -4.05 3.22
CA LEU A 76 -8.59 -5.41 3.76
C LEU A 76 -8.37 -5.42 5.27
N ALA A 77 -7.44 -4.63 5.79
CA ALA A 77 -7.25 -4.47 7.24
C ALA A 77 -8.47 -3.81 7.91
N LEU A 78 -9.04 -2.76 7.30
CA LEU A 78 -10.27 -2.11 7.79
C LEU A 78 -11.51 -3.02 7.74
N ALA A 79 -11.48 -4.04 6.88
CA ALA A 79 -12.52 -5.07 6.77
C ALA A 79 -12.26 -6.28 7.69
N ASP A 80 -11.20 -6.26 8.52
CA ASP A 80 -10.72 -7.40 9.32
C ASP A 80 -10.34 -8.65 8.49
N GLU A 81 -10.08 -8.49 7.18
CA GLU A 81 -9.64 -9.56 6.27
C GLU A 81 -8.12 -9.81 6.34
N THR A 82 -7.35 -8.80 6.75
CA THR A 82 -5.90 -8.91 6.95
C THR A 82 -5.57 -8.80 8.43
N ARG A 83 -4.81 -9.76 8.96
CA ARG A 83 -4.33 -9.70 10.34
C ARG A 83 -3.29 -8.61 10.49
N LEU A 84 -3.58 -7.60 11.32
CA LEU A 84 -2.60 -6.61 11.76
C LEU A 84 -1.79 -7.15 12.93
N ASP A 85 -0.56 -6.66 13.05
CA ASP A 85 0.25 -6.90 14.24
C ASP A 85 -0.45 -6.30 15.48
N PRO A 86 -0.30 -6.93 16.66
CA PRO A 86 -0.88 -6.41 17.88
C PRO A 86 -0.36 -5.00 18.16
N VAL A 87 -1.24 -4.12 18.64
CA VAL A 87 -0.85 -2.77 19.03
C VAL A 87 0.08 -2.85 20.23
N VAL A 88 1.34 -2.45 20.03
CA VAL A 88 2.35 -2.29 21.07
C VAL A 88 2.61 -0.80 21.25
N LEU A 89 2.59 -0.33 22.49
CA LEU A 89 2.98 1.06 22.78
C LEU A 89 4.46 1.24 22.47
N SER A 90 4.79 2.26 21.71
CA SER A 90 6.17 2.61 21.40
C SER A 90 6.93 2.95 22.68
N ASP A 91 8.19 2.53 22.76
CA ASP A 91 9.10 3.03 23.77
C ASP A 91 9.26 4.56 23.63
N PRO A 92 9.55 5.28 24.74
CA PRO A 92 9.89 6.69 24.68
C PRO A 92 11.06 6.95 23.71
N LEU A 93 11.05 8.12 23.06
CA LEU A 93 12.13 8.50 22.15
C LEU A 93 13.47 8.52 22.89
N ASP A 94 14.38 7.65 22.49
CA ASP A 94 15.76 7.65 22.94
C ASP A 94 16.54 8.76 22.22
N LEU A 95 16.88 9.82 22.96
CA LEU A 95 17.63 10.97 22.43
C LEU A 95 19.14 10.68 22.31
N ASP A 96 19.63 9.62 22.95
CA ASP A 96 21.04 9.22 22.92
C ASP A 96 21.31 8.13 21.86
N ALA A 97 20.28 7.70 21.13
CA ALA A 97 20.40 6.70 20.07
C ALA A 97 21.32 7.19 18.94
N THR A 98 22.42 6.47 18.74
CA THR A 98 23.40 6.74 17.66
C THR A 98 23.24 5.81 16.45
N VAL A 99 22.29 4.88 16.53
CA VAL A 99 22.01 3.88 15.49
C VAL A 99 20.58 4.03 14.98
N ALA A 100 20.39 3.78 13.69
CA ALA A 100 19.05 3.78 13.08
C ALA A 100 18.22 2.61 13.63
N ALA A 101 16.89 2.79 13.64
CA ALA A 101 15.96 1.73 13.96
C ALA A 101 16.09 0.57 12.94
N PRO A 102 15.92 -0.69 13.37
CA PRO A 102 15.93 -1.83 12.45
C PRO A 102 14.76 -1.75 11.46
N SER A 103 14.95 -2.31 10.26
CA SER A 103 13.89 -2.45 9.25
C SER A 103 12.71 -3.25 9.83
N GLN A 104 11.50 -2.75 9.61
CA GLN A 104 10.27 -3.44 9.99
C GLN A 104 9.69 -4.17 8.80
N GLU A 105 9.15 -5.36 9.06
CA GLU A 105 8.57 -6.21 8.05
C GLU A 105 7.11 -6.48 8.35
N LEU A 106 6.28 -6.46 7.30
CA LEU A 106 4.89 -6.80 7.43
C LEU A 106 4.77 -8.31 7.73
N GLY A 107 4.10 -8.67 8.82
CA GLY A 107 3.94 -10.06 9.24
C GLY A 107 3.26 -10.95 8.19
N ASP A 108 2.34 -10.38 7.40
CA ASP A 108 1.74 -11.03 6.23
C ASP A 108 1.72 -10.08 5.03
N ARG A 109 2.35 -10.50 3.91
CA ARG A 109 2.40 -9.74 2.64
C ARG A 109 1.37 -10.22 1.62
N SER A 110 0.50 -11.17 1.95
CA SER A 110 -0.51 -11.75 1.04
C SER A 110 -1.40 -10.69 0.38
N CYS A 111 -1.77 -9.64 1.11
CA CYS A 111 -2.61 -8.56 0.61
C CYS A 111 -1.98 -7.76 -0.54
N GLN A 112 -0.64 -7.79 -0.68
CA GLN A 112 0.11 -7.11 -1.75
C GLN A 112 0.17 -7.92 -3.04
N GLN A 113 -0.28 -9.18 -3.03
CA GLN A 113 -0.20 -10.06 -4.18
C GLN A 113 -1.18 -9.63 -5.28
N SER A 114 -0.73 -9.86 -6.51
CA SER A 114 -1.46 -9.64 -7.76
C SER A 114 -1.66 -11.01 -8.43
N LYS A 115 -2.68 -11.14 -9.31
CA LYS A 115 -2.94 -12.40 -10.03
C LYS A 115 -1.74 -12.92 -10.84
N LEU A 116 -0.89 -12.00 -11.31
CA LEU A 116 0.37 -12.32 -11.97
C LEU A 116 1.51 -12.23 -10.95
N SER A 117 2.58 -13.01 -11.16
CA SER A 117 3.79 -13.06 -10.32
C SER A 117 4.63 -11.77 -10.34
N ASP A 118 4.02 -10.64 -10.68
CA ASP A 118 4.58 -9.28 -10.74
C ASP A 118 3.98 -8.39 -9.63
N GLY A 119 3.73 -8.97 -8.45
CA GLY A 119 3.35 -8.24 -7.24
C GLY A 119 4.40 -7.20 -6.81
N VAL A 120 4.12 -6.45 -5.75
CA VAL A 120 5.03 -5.39 -5.26
C VAL A 120 6.41 -5.95 -4.99
N LEU A 121 7.43 -5.43 -5.68
CA LEU A 121 8.82 -5.70 -5.35
C LEU A 121 9.13 -5.01 -4.02
N THR A 122 9.34 -5.81 -2.97
CA THR A 122 9.56 -5.34 -1.59
C THR A 122 11.01 -5.49 -1.14
N ASP A 123 11.92 -5.96 -2.01
CA ASP A 123 13.34 -6.00 -1.68
C ASP A 123 13.91 -4.59 -1.53
N GLU A 124 14.65 -4.37 -0.44
CA GLU A 124 15.45 -3.16 -0.25
C GLU A 124 16.40 -3.03 -1.45
N ARG A 125 16.35 -1.87 -2.12
CA ARG A 125 17.41 -1.53 -3.07
C ARG A 125 18.67 -1.24 -2.26
N VAL A 126 19.68 -2.09 -2.42
CA VAL A 126 21.06 -1.75 -2.02
C VAL A 126 21.46 -0.51 -2.81
N VAL A 127 21.61 0.62 -2.12
CA VAL A 127 22.16 1.84 -2.71
C VAL A 127 23.67 1.72 -2.58
N GLU A 128 24.36 1.40 -3.68
CA GLU A 128 25.81 1.58 -3.79
C GLU A 128 26.18 3.08 -3.87
#